data_AF-A0A836RPG9-F1
#
_entry.id   AF-A0A836RPG9-F1
#
_cell.length_a   1.000
_cell.length_b   1.000
_cell.length_c   1.000
_cell.angle_alpha   90.00
_cell.angle_beta   90.00
_cell.angle_gamma   90.00
#
_symmetry.space_group_name_H-M   'P 1'
#
loop_
_entity.id
_entity.type
_entity.pdbx_description
1 polymer ?
#
loop_
_entity_poly.entity_id
_entity_poly.type
_entity_poly.pdbx_seq_one_letter_code
_entity_poly.pdbx_strand_id
1 'polypeptide(L)'
;MLEYRSSGKQKTLLHYNGTPSQLANDLVKLKSEYHLKSQELVDKSKQIIGSRMKMDLFSRLYGAPVFKQKKNKLSPEELIQIQDELLAAGIYSDLSRSRRKYYLKVLRNLEGRDRPRYFLHFLLFVLTIGTTTLTGAFLRGKDPFLSFDNFSYGFKYSFALMAILFAHEMGHYLYSRKYKVRASLPYFIPLFLPGFFHPGTMGAFIRIRSPIPSKKALFDIGIAGPIAGFILSVLFLVIGFAALPDKEGVIAYIEQIHPLDNPGGINLVLGHSLLYDSLAWLFNGTHLPMNEMYHFPFIFAGWFGLLVTAINLMPIGQLDGGHITYACLVTGLHGWLY
;
A
#
# COMPACT_ATOMS: atom_id res chain seq x y z
N MET A 1 -9.10 -33.26 -8.64
CA MET A 1 -9.32 -34.26 -7.59
C MET A 1 -8.23 -34.02 -6.55
N LEU A 2 -8.54 -33.45 -5.39
CA LEU A 2 -7.62 -33.38 -4.27
C LEU A 2 -8.40 -33.79 -3.03
N GLU A 3 -8.01 -34.94 -2.50
CA GLU A 3 -8.53 -35.53 -1.28
C GLU A 3 -8.19 -34.65 -0.10
N TYR A 4 -9.23 -34.40 0.69
CA TYR A 4 -9.11 -33.97 2.06
C TYR A 4 -9.84 -35.02 2.89
N ARG A 5 -9.07 -35.96 3.44
CA ARG A 5 -9.53 -36.79 4.55
C ARG A 5 -8.60 -36.56 5.74
N SER A 6 -9.07 -35.67 6.59
CA SER A 6 -8.84 -35.73 8.03
C SER A 6 -9.71 -36.85 8.60
N SER A 7 -9.07 -37.86 9.18
CA SER A 7 -9.62 -38.66 10.28
C SER A 7 -8.52 -38.75 11.34
N GLY A 8 -8.61 -38.20 12.55
CA GLY A 8 -9.79 -37.83 13.33
C GLY A 8 -9.82 -36.37 13.80
N LYS A 9 -10.87 -35.58 13.48
CA LYS A 9 -11.95 -35.87 12.52
C LYS A 9 -12.57 -34.56 11.99
N GLN A 10 -12.38 -34.35 10.68
CA GLN A 10 -13.09 -33.51 9.72
C GLN A 10 -13.05 -31.98 9.86
N LYS A 11 -12.04 -31.42 9.19
CA LYS A 11 -12.06 -30.08 8.63
C LYS A 11 -13.07 -30.00 7.48
N THR A 12 -14.09 -29.16 7.59
CA THR A 12 -14.96 -28.80 6.46
C THR A 12 -14.26 -27.73 5.62
N LEU A 13 -13.57 -28.18 4.57
CA LEU A 13 -13.32 -27.36 3.40
C LEU A 13 -14.65 -26.75 2.95
N LEU A 14 -14.70 -25.45 2.75
CA LEU A 14 -15.68 -24.89 1.81
C LEU A 14 -15.22 -25.31 0.42
N HIS A 15 -15.46 -26.58 0.13
CA HIS A 15 -15.49 -27.12 -1.20
C HIS A 15 -16.54 -26.33 -1.96
N TYR A 16 -16.07 -25.46 -2.83
CA TYR A 16 -16.92 -24.98 -3.89
C TYR A 16 -17.16 -26.17 -4.84
N ASN A 17 -18.19 -26.96 -4.54
CA ASN A 17 -18.59 -28.15 -5.32
C ASN A 17 -19.28 -27.78 -6.64
N GLY A 18 -19.20 -26.50 -7.02
CA GLY A 18 -19.72 -26.05 -8.28
C GLY A 18 -18.73 -26.34 -9.41
N THR A 19 -19.25 -26.83 -10.54
CA THR A 19 -18.57 -26.76 -11.83
C THR A 19 -18.06 -25.33 -12.12
N PRO A 20 -17.08 -25.13 -13.01
CA PRO A 20 -16.66 -23.79 -13.45
C PRO A 20 -17.83 -22.90 -13.90
N SER A 21 -18.89 -23.50 -14.43
CA SER A 21 -20.18 -22.86 -14.74
C SER A 21 -20.91 -22.37 -13.49
N GLN A 22 -20.95 -23.15 -12.41
CA GLN A 22 -21.51 -22.72 -11.13
C GLN A 22 -20.67 -21.61 -10.49
N LEU A 23 -19.33 -21.67 -10.54
CA LEU A 23 -18.47 -20.60 -10.01
C LEU A 23 -18.69 -19.27 -10.76
N ALA A 24 -18.82 -19.35 -12.08
CA ALA A 24 -19.23 -18.21 -12.90
C ALA A 24 -20.63 -17.70 -12.51
N ASN A 25 -21.58 -18.60 -12.27
CA ASN A 25 -22.93 -18.23 -11.80
C ASN A 25 -22.93 -17.61 -10.40
N ASP A 26 -22.08 -18.06 -9.47
CA ASP A 26 -21.98 -17.49 -8.13
C ASP A 26 -21.17 -16.19 -8.10
N LEU A 27 -20.21 -16.01 -9.01
CA LEU A 27 -19.58 -14.71 -9.26
C LEU A 27 -20.57 -13.74 -9.92
N VAL A 28 -21.43 -14.21 -10.82
CA VAL A 28 -22.55 -13.44 -11.38
C VAL A 28 -23.58 -13.14 -10.30
N LYS A 29 -23.85 -14.06 -9.38
CA LYS A 29 -24.76 -13.90 -8.25
C LYS A 29 -24.22 -12.93 -7.21
N LEU A 30 -22.93 -12.98 -6.88
CA LEU A 30 -22.22 -12.00 -6.06
C LEU A 30 -22.19 -10.63 -6.72
N LYS A 31 -21.94 -10.57 -8.05
CA LYS A 31 -22.02 -9.33 -8.83
C LYS A 31 -23.45 -8.79 -8.86
N SER A 32 -24.46 -9.66 -8.90
CA SER A 32 -25.88 -9.30 -8.81
C SER A 32 -26.28 -8.85 -7.40
N GLU A 33 -25.83 -9.50 -6.33
CA GLU A 33 -26.03 -9.07 -4.94
C GLU A 33 -25.33 -7.73 -4.66
N TYR A 34 -24.16 -7.53 -5.26
CA TYR A 34 -23.42 -6.27 -5.20
C TYR A 34 -24.13 -5.15 -5.96
N HIS A 35 -24.77 -5.46 -7.08
CA HIS A 35 -25.64 -4.54 -7.82
C HIS A 35 -26.95 -4.26 -7.06
N LEU A 36 -27.56 -5.29 -6.47
CA LEU A 36 -28.78 -5.22 -5.66
C LEU A 36 -28.59 -4.29 -4.45
N LYS A 37 -27.46 -4.39 -3.73
CA LYS A 37 -27.16 -3.47 -2.61
C LYS A 37 -26.93 -2.02 -3.04
N SER A 38 -26.34 -1.78 -4.22
CA SER A 38 -26.23 -0.41 -4.74
C SER A 38 -27.58 0.15 -5.19
N GLN A 39 -28.45 -0.69 -5.74
CA GLN A 39 -29.76 -0.29 -6.23
C GLN A 39 -30.74 -0.05 -5.08
N GLU A 40 -30.71 -0.90 -4.05
CA GLU A 40 -31.44 -0.71 -2.79
C GLU A 40 -31.04 0.60 -2.09
N LEU A 41 -29.74 0.94 -2.07
CA LEU A 41 -29.25 2.21 -1.53
C LEU A 41 -29.76 3.41 -2.34
N VAL A 42 -29.74 3.31 -3.68
CA VAL A 42 -30.31 4.34 -4.57
C VAL A 42 -31.80 4.51 -4.33
N ASP A 43 -32.55 3.41 -4.20
CA ASP A 43 -34.00 3.44 -4.10
C ASP A 43 -34.47 3.91 -2.71
N LYS A 44 -33.80 3.49 -1.63
CA LYS A 44 -33.98 4.08 -0.29
C LYS A 44 -33.67 5.57 -0.27
N SER A 45 -32.57 5.97 -0.92
CA SER A 45 -32.22 7.39 -1.02
C SER A 45 -33.27 8.19 -1.80
N LYS A 46 -33.81 7.66 -2.90
CA LYS A 46 -34.92 8.28 -3.65
C LYS A 46 -36.19 8.37 -2.82
N GLN A 47 -36.50 7.36 -2.02
CA GLN A 47 -37.69 7.33 -1.17
C GLN A 47 -37.60 8.43 -0.10
N ILE A 48 -36.44 8.55 0.56
CA ILE A 48 -36.19 9.58 1.57
C ILE A 48 -36.17 10.96 0.90
N ILE A 49 -35.34 11.18 -0.12
CA ILE A 49 -35.20 12.48 -0.78
C ILE A 49 -36.52 12.91 -1.46
N GLY A 50 -37.29 11.96 -1.97
CA GLY A 50 -38.58 12.19 -2.61
C GLY A 50 -38.46 13.11 -3.83
N SER A 51 -39.45 13.99 -4.01
CA SER A 51 -39.48 14.98 -5.09
C SER A 51 -38.61 16.22 -4.82
N ARG A 52 -38.01 16.34 -3.61
CA ARG A 52 -37.26 17.51 -3.15
C ARG A 52 -35.99 17.74 -3.98
N MET A 53 -35.34 16.69 -4.46
CA MET A 53 -34.18 16.79 -5.35
C MET A 53 -34.28 15.80 -6.52
N LYS A 54 -33.70 16.14 -7.67
CA LYS A 54 -33.70 15.27 -8.86
C LYS A 54 -32.36 14.56 -8.99
N MET A 55 -32.39 13.26 -9.23
CA MET A 55 -31.18 12.48 -9.51
C MET A 55 -30.51 12.99 -10.78
N ASP A 56 -29.20 13.20 -10.73
CA ASP A 56 -28.43 13.58 -11.90
C ASP A 56 -28.29 12.39 -12.86
N LEU A 57 -28.55 12.59 -14.14
CA LEU A 57 -28.52 11.54 -15.16
C LEU A 57 -27.12 10.90 -15.27
N PHE A 58 -26.09 11.71 -15.05
CA PHE A 58 -24.68 11.28 -15.08
C PHE A 58 -24.20 10.61 -13.79
N SER A 59 -25.01 10.56 -12.73
CA SER A 59 -24.62 9.93 -11.45
C SER A 59 -24.26 8.45 -11.57
N ARG A 60 -24.81 7.75 -12.58
CA ARG A 60 -24.49 6.36 -12.90
C ARG A 60 -23.03 6.15 -13.34
N LEU A 61 -22.39 7.16 -13.91
CA LEU A 61 -21.00 7.09 -14.37
C LEU A 61 -19.98 7.25 -13.23
N TYR A 62 -20.36 7.93 -12.14
CA TYR A 62 -19.46 8.28 -11.04
C TYR A 62 -19.49 7.27 -9.86
N GLY A 63 -20.16 6.12 -10.03
CA GLY A 63 -20.19 5.04 -9.04
C GLY A 63 -20.98 5.33 -7.75
N ALA A 64 -21.56 6.53 -7.59
CA ALA A 64 -22.37 6.93 -6.45
C ALA A 64 -23.55 7.82 -6.89
N PRO A 65 -24.77 7.63 -6.33
CA PRO A 65 -25.93 8.42 -6.71
C PRO A 65 -25.77 9.89 -6.26
N VAL A 66 -26.06 10.82 -7.18
CA VAL A 66 -25.99 12.26 -6.93
C VAL A 66 -27.35 12.87 -7.23
N PHE A 67 -27.86 13.65 -6.30
CA PHE A 67 -29.11 14.41 -6.42
C PHE A 67 -28.80 15.90 -6.52
N LYS A 68 -29.55 16.62 -7.36
CA LYS A 68 -29.36 18.06 -7.57
C LYS A 68 -30.66 18.83 -7.51
N GLN A 69 -30.60 20.05 -6.99
CA GLN A 69 -31.74 20.98 -6.95
C GLN A 69 -31.26 22.43 -7.07
N LYS A 70 -32.08 23.31 -7.66
CA LYS A 70 -31.78 24.74 -7.72
C LYS A 70 -31.97 25.37 -6.34
N LYS A 71 -31.09 26.30 -5.95
CA LYS A 71 -31.15 26.96 -4.62
C LYS A 71 -32.43 27.75 -4.36
N ASN A 72 -33.10 28.20 -5.42
CA ASN A 72 -34.37 28.91 -5.32
C ASN A 72 -35.59 28.00 -5.16
N LYS A 73 -35.39 26.67 -5.16
CA LYS A 73 -36.47 25.67 -5.05
C LYS A 73 -36.34 24.78 -3.82
N LEU A 74 -35.33 25.01 -2.98
CA LEU A 74 -35.06 24.21 -1.80
C LEU A 74 -34.35 25.09 -0.77
N SER A 75 -34.95 25.23 0.40
CA SER A 75 -34.37 26.04 1.48
C SER A 75 -33.15 25.32 2.10
N PRO A 76 -32.23 26.07 2.73
CA PRO A 76 -31.13 25.46 3.50
C PRO A 76 -31.63 24.52 4.61
N GLU A 77 -32.74 24.84 5.27
CA GLU A 77 -33.34 24.05 6.36
C GLU A 77 -33.89 22.72 5.84
N GLU A 78 -34.63 22.74 4.73
CA GLU A 78 -35.11 21.51 4.07
C GLU A 78 -33.97 20.60 3.65
N LEU A 79 -32.83 21.18 3.26
CA LEU A 79 -31.66 20.43 2.85
C LEU A 79 -30.93 19.78 4.05
N ILE A 80 -30.92 20.44 5.20
CA ILE A 80 -30.43 19.85 6.47
C ILE A 80 -31.36 18.71 6.88
N GLN A 81 -32.68 18.91 6.80
CA GLN A 81 -33.66 17.89 7.11
C GLN A 81 -33.49 16.63 6.25
N ILE A 82 -33.23 16.78 4.94
CA ILE A 82 -32.92 15.65 4.05
C ILE A 82 -31.67 14.90 4.53
N GLN A 83 -30.63 15.61 4.98
CA GLN A 83 -29.41 14.97 5.48
C GLN A 83 -29.66 14.22 6.78
N ASP A 84 -30.43 14.79 7.70
CA ASP A 84 -30.77 14.17 8.97
C ASP A 84 -31.62 12.91 8.76
N GLU A 85 -32.59 12.94 7.85
CA GLU A 85 -33.41 11.77 7.48
C GLU A 85 -32.56 10.66 6.83
N LEU A 86 -31.63 11.02 5.94
CA LEU A 86 -30.69 10.07 5.35
C LEU A 86 -29.77 9.46 6.40
N LEU A 87 -29.24 10.28 7.31
CA LEU A 87 -28.37 9.83 8.40
C LEU A 87 -29.11 8.92 9.36
N ALA A 88 -30.36 9.24 9.71
CA ALA A 88 -31.23 8.39 10.53
C ALA A 88 -31.50 7.02 9.88
N ALA A 89 -31.50 6.96 8.54
CA ALA A 89 -31.59 5.72 7.78
C ALA A 89 -30.22 5.01 7.57
N GLY A 90 -29.13 5.51 8.17
CA GLY A 90 -27.79 4.96 8.03
C GLY A 90 -27.14 5.23 6.67
N ILE A 91 -27.61 6.26 5.95
CA ILE A 91 -27.13 6.66 4.63
C ILE A 91 -26.33 7.96 4.78
N TYR A 92 -25.01 7.87 4.61
CA TYR A 92 -24.15 9.04 4.62
C TYR A 92 -24.28 9.82 3.31
N SER A 93 -24.18 11.14 3.36
CA SER A 93 -24.20 11.99 2.18
C SER A 93 -23.19 13.13 2.29
N ASP A 94 -22.66 13.55 1.14
CA ASP A 94 -21.78 14.70 0.99
C ASP A 94 -22.51 15.81 0.23
N LEU A 95 -22.37 17.05 0.71
CA LEU A 95 -23.05 18.21 0.15
C LEU A 95 -22.05 19.12 -0.55
N SER A 96 -22.24 19.27 -1.86
CA SER A 96 -21.55 20.28 -2.66
C SER A 96 -22.51 21.38 -3.11
N ARG A 97 -22.01 22.62 -3.16
CA ARG A 97 -22.79 23.80 -3.51
C ARG A 97 -22.13 24.53 -4.67
N SER A 98 -22.92 24.85 -5.70
CA SER A 98 -22.52 25.75 -6.79
C SER A 98 -23.23 27.11 -6.64
N ARG A 99 -22.92 28.08 -7.50
CA ARG A 99 -23.59 29.39 -7.53
C ARG A 99 -25.13 29.26 -7.64
N ARG A 100 -25.64 28.26 -8.37
CA ARG A 100 -27.10 28.13 -8.66
C ARG A 100 -27.77 26.85 -8.13
N LYS A 101 -27.01 25.85 -7.68
CA LYS A 101 -27.54 24.51 -7.35
C LYS A 101 -26.90 23.91 -6.09
N TYR A 102 -27.65 23.07 -5.42
CA TYR A 102 -27.19 22.11 -4.43
C TYR A 102 -26.98 20.74 -5.09
N TYR A 103 -25.92 20.04 -4.67
CA TYR A 103 -25.59 18.67 -5.07
C TYR A 103 -25.43 17.83 -3.82
N LEU A 104 -26.25 16.80 -3.68
CA LEU A 104 -26.22 15.85 -2.58
C LEU A 104 -25.74 14.51 -3.12
N LYS A 105 -24.49 14.15 -2.83
CA LYS A 105 -23.89 12.88 -3.22
C LYS A 105 -24.12 11.88 -2.10
N VAL A 106 -24.89 10.83 -2.38
CA VAL A 106 -25.08 9.75 -1.41
C VAL A 106 -23.80 8.91 -1.39
N LEU A 107 -23.20 8.82 -0.21
CA LEU A 107 -22.03 8.00 0.04
C LEU A 107 -22.52 6.58 0.33
N ARG A 108 -21.91 5.61 -0.36
CA ARG A 108 -22.19 4.20 -0.11
C ARG A 108 -21.78 3.90 1.33
N ASN A 109 -22.69 3.33 2.14
CA ASN A 109 -22.34 2.90 3.48
C ASN A 109 -21.17 1.91 3.39
N LEU A 110 -20.00 2.30 3.91
CA LEU A 110 -18.79 1.47 3.97
C LEU A 110 -18.82 0.54 5.20
N GLU A 111 -19.98 0.28 5.78
CA GLU A 111 -20.23 -0.83 6.72
C GLU A 111 -20.35 -2.17 6.00
N GLY A 112 -19.41 -2.45 5.08
CA GLY A 112 -18.90 -3.80 5.04
C GLY A 112 -18.07 -3.98 6.31
N ARG A 113 -18.50 -4.83 7.25
CA ARG A 113 -17.54 -5.50 8.14
C ARG A 113 -16.62 -6.29 7.22
N ASP A 114 -15.57 -5.65 6.71
CA ASP A 114 -14.47 -6.34 6.07
C ASP A 114 -13.92 -7.27 7.14
N ARG A 115 -14.34 -8.54 7.11
CA ARG A 115 -13.77 -9.55 7.98
C ARG A 115 -12.26 -9.47 7.77
N PRO A 116 -11.48 -9.17 8.82
CA PRO A 116 -10.05 -9.00 8.67
C PRO A 116 -9.47 -10.29 8.10
N ARG A 117 -8.91 -10.22 6.89
CA ARG A 117 -8.30 -11.37 6.22
C ARG A 117 -6.89 -11.57 6.78
N TYR A 118 -6.79 -11.79 8.10
CA TYR A 118 -5.50 -11.92 8.80
C TYR A 118 -4.60 -12.94 8.12
N PHE A 119 -5.17 -14.07 7.71
CA PHE A 119 -4.44 -15.09 6.96
C PHE A 119 -3.82 -14.57 5.66
N LEU A 120 -4.53 -13.74 4.89
CA LEU A 120 -3.99 -13.18 3.64
C LEU A 120 -2.83 -12.23 3.93
N HIS A 121 -2.96 -11.34 4.92
CA HIS A 121 -1.89 -10.41 5.29
C HIS A 121 -0.65 -11.17 5.79
N PHE A 122 -0.86 -12.19 6.62
CA PHE A 122 0.20 -13.06 7.10
C PHE A 122 0.87 -13.84 5.97
N LEU A 123 0.07 -14.45 5.08
CA LEU A 123 0.58 -15.19 3.93
C LEU A 123 1.42 -14.28 3.02
N LEU A 124 0.92 -13.09 2.69
CA LEU A 124 1.65 -12.12 1.89
C LEU A 124 2.96 -11.69 2.57
N PHE A 125 2.93 -11.42 3.87
CA PHE A 125 4.14 -11.08 4.63
C PHE A 125 5.19 -12.21 4.59
N VAL A 126 4.78 -13.46 4.80
CA VAL A 126 5.67 -14.62 4.75
C VAL A 126 6.19 -14.85 3.33
N LEU A 127 5.35 -14.72 2.31
CA LEU A 127 5.76 -14.83 0.91
C LEU A 127 6.77 -13.74 0.55
N THR A 128 6.56 -12.51 1.02
CA THR A 128 7.50 -11.41 0.78
C THR A 128 8.83 -11.65 1.47
N ILE A 129 8.86 -12.13 2.72
CA ILE A 129 10.10 -12.58 3.38
C ILE A 129 10.81 -13.64 2.52
N GLY A 130 10.05 -14.59 1.97
CA GLY A 130 10.57 -15.60 1.07
C GLY A 130 11.25 -14.99 -0.16
N THR A 131 10.55 -14.12 -0.89
CA THR A 131 11.08 -13.51 -2.12
C THR A 131 12.23 -12.54 -1.87
N THR A 132 12.19 -11.75 -0.79
CA THR A 132 13.32 -10.88 -0.41
C THR A 132 14.53 -11.68 0.07
N THR A 133 14.33 -12.81 0.75
CA THR A 133 15.44 -13.69 1.14
C THR A 133 16.07 -14.36 -0.08
N LEU A 134 15.26 -14.82 -1.04
CA LEU A 134 15.78 -15.33 -2.32
C LEU A 134 16.62 -14.28 -3.04
N THR A 135 16.08 -13.06 -3.22
CA THR A 135 16.82 -11.93 -3.78
C THR A 135 18.14 -11.70 -3.04
N GLY A 136 18.11 -11.62 -1.72
CA GLY A 136 19.31 -11.35 -0.92
C GLY A 136 20.39 -12.44 -1.07
N ALA A 137 20.01 -13.70 -1.30
CA ALA A 137 20.96 -14.77 -1.56
C ALA A 137 21.57 -14.65 -2.96
N PHE A 138 20.76 -14.35 -3.99
CA PHE A 138 21.25 -14.09 -5.35
C PHE A 138 22.19 -12.89 -5.42
N LEU A 139 21.85 -11.81 -4.70
CA LEU A 139 22.72 -10.65 -4.55
C LEU A 139 24.01 -10.97 -3.78
N ARG A 140 24.20 -12.17 -3.25
CA ARG A 140 25.47 -12.64 -2.67
C ARG A 140 26.10 -13.78 -3.46
N GLY A 141 25.65 -13.99 -4.70
CA GLY A 141 26.16 -15.03 -5.60
C GLY A 141 25.80 -16.45 -5.14
N LYS A 142 24.81 -16.60 -4.26
CA LYS A 142 24.37 -17.90 -3.73
C LYS A 142 23.00 -18.23 -4.29
N ASP A 143 22.91 -19.30 -5.07
CA ASP A 143 21.66 -19.77 -5.66
C ASP A 143 20.91 -20.69 -4.66
N PRO A 144 19.75 -20.28 -4.13
CA PRO A 144 18.95 -21.10 -3.20
C PRO A 144 18.25 -22.29 -3.86
N PHE A 145 18.13 -22.32 -5.19
CA PHE A 145 17.55 -23.47 -5.91
C PHE A 145 18.55 -24.60 -6.09
N LEU A 146 19.86 -24.31 -6.06
CA LEU A 146 20.91 -25.33 -6.08
C LEU A 146 21.13 -25.96 -4.70
N SER A 147 21.08 -25.17 -3.63
CA SER A 147 21.18 -25.67 -2.26
C SER A 147 20.32 -24.83 -1.33
N PHE A 148 19.50 -25.50 -0.51
CA PHE A 148 18.62 -24.82 0.44
C PHE A 148 19.40 -24.04 1.51
N ASP A 149 20.62 -24.46 1.84
CA ASP A 149 21.48 -23.74 2.81
C ASP A 149 21.83 -22.32 2.36
N ASN A 150 21.85 -22.09 1.04
CA ASN A 150 22.11 -20.77 0.45
C ASN A 150 21.01 -19.76 0.78
N PHE A 151 19.81 -20.21 1.14
CA PHE A 151 18.71 -19.33 1.54
C PHE A 151 19.09 -18.44 2.73
N SER A 152 19.88 -18.97 3.67
CA SER A 152 20.34 -18.24 4.86
C SER A 152 21.14 -16.96 4.54
N TYR A 153 21.82 -16.92 3.39
CA TYR A 153 22.68 -15.80 3.00
C TYR A 153 21.90 -14.51 2.74
N GLY A 154 20.62 -14.62 2.35
CA GLY A 154 19.74 -13.49 2.08
C GLY A 154 18.99 -12.96 3.30
N PHE A 155 19.07 -13.64 4.45
CA PHE A 155 18.26 -13.29 5.63
C PHE A 155 18.53 -11.87 6.14
N LYS A 156 19.80 -11.44 6.19
CA LYS A 156 20.18 -10.09 6.65
C LYS A 156 19.52 -9.00 5.79
N TYR A 157 19.49 -9.21 4.48
CA TYR A 157 18.88 -8.28 3.53
C TYR A 157 17.37 -8.25 3.72
N SER A 158 16.75 -9.43 3.71
CA SER A 158 15.30 -9.57 3.92
C SER A 158 14.85 -8.94 5.23
N PHE A 159 15.56 -9.19 6.33
CA PHE A 159 15.25 -8.61 7.63
C PHE A 159 15.25 -7.08 7.58
N ALA A 160 16.32 -6.48 7.06
CA ALA A 160 16.44 -5.03 7.01
C ALA A 160 15.38 -4.39 6.10
N LEU A 161 15.19 -4.92 4.90
CA LEU A 161 14.20 -4.40 3.97
C LEU A 161 12.77 -4.54 4.52
N MET A 162 12.43 -5.71 5.06
CA MET A 162 11.10 -5.93 5.65
C MET A 162 10.87 -5.05 6.87
N ALA A 163 11.89 -4.80 7.70
CA ALA A 163 11.78 -3.88 8.83
C ALA A 163 11.51 -2.44 8.37
N ILE A 164 12.18 -1.96 7.32
CA ILE A 164 11.94 -0.63 6.73
C ILE A 164 10.50 -0.52 6.20
N LEU A 165 10.07 -1.44 5.34
CA LEU A 165 8.74 -1.41 4.74
C LEU A 165 7.64 -1.57 5.79
N PHE A 166 7.84 -2.46 6.75
CA PHE A 166 6.90 -2.63 7.85
C PHE A 166 6.81 -1.37 8.71
N ALA A 167 7.93 -0.72 9.05
CA ALA A 167 7.93 0.52 9.80
C ALA A 167 7.21 1.65 9.06
N HIS A 168 7.43 1.77 7.74
CA HIS A 168 6.72 2.72 6.86
C HIS A 168 5.20 2.53 6.98
N GLU A 169 4.71 1.33 6.71
CA GLU A 169 3.27 1.05 6.76
C GLU A 169 2.68 1.17 8.17
N MET A 170 3.44 0.79 9.19
CA MET A 170 3.02 0.95 10.57
C MET A 170 2.95 2.42 10.99
N GLY A 171 3.79 3.30 10.46
CA GLY A 171 3.67 4.75 10.67
C GLY A 171 2.29 5.26 10.24
N HIS A 172 1.88 4.93 9.01
CA HIS A 172 0.54 5.25 8.52
C HIS A 172 -0.57 4.60 9.35
N TYR A 173 -0.41 3.33 9.71
CA TYR A 173 -1.41 2.59 10.47
C TYR A 173 -1.64 3.18 11.87
N LEU A 174 -0.57 3.48 12.60
CA LEU A 174 -0.64 4.04 13.96
C LEU A 174 -1.30 5.42 13.95
N TYR A 175 -0.97 6.27 12.97
CA TYR A 175 -1.62 7.58 12.84
C TYR A 175 -3.07 7.46 12.36
N SER A 176 -3.39 6.49 11.51
CA SER A 176 -4.78 6.18 11.16
C SER A 176 -5.58 5.79 12.40
N ARG A 177 -5.02 4.94 13.28
CA ARG A 177 -5.62 4.57 14.57
C ARG A 177 -5.81 5.77 15.49
N LYS A 178 -4.80 6.64 15.62
CA LYS A 178 -4.86 7.88 16.41
C LYS A 178 -6.03 8.77 15.96
N TYR A 179 -6.22 8.91 14.64
CA TYR A 179 -7.29 9.72 14.06
C TYR A 179 -8.62 8.97 13.85
N LYS A 180 -8.75 7.74 14.36
CA LYS A 180 -9.93 6.88 14.20
C LYS A 180 -10.30 6.61 12.73
N VAL A 181 -9.33 6.70 11.83
CA VAL A 181 -9.44 6.31 10.43
C VAL A 181 -9.28 4.80 10.33
N ARG A 182 -10.25 4.11 9.72
CA ARG A 182 -10.18 2.67 9.49
C ARG A 182 -9.14 2.38 8.41
N ALA A 183 -8.12 1.60 8.74
CA ALA A 183 -7.11 1.12 7.82
C ALA A 183 -7.00 -0.41 7.87
N SER A 184 -6.55 -1.03 6.77
CA SER A 184 -6.17 -2.45 6.78
C SER A 184 -4.84 -2.68 7.49
N LEU A 185 -4.52 -3.94 7.76
CA LEU A 185 -3.12 -4.33 7.96
C LEU A 185 -2.33 -4.14 6.65
N PRO A 186 -0.98 -4.09 6.70
CA PRO A 186 -0.16 -3.97 5.50
C PRO A 186 -0.40 -5.12 4.52
N TYR A 187 -0.49 -4.79 3.24
CA TYR A 187 -0.40 -5.74 2.13
C TYR A 187 1.03 -5.68 1.60
N PHE A 188 1.85 -6.67 1.94
CA PHE A 188 3.16 -6.84 1.32
C PHE A 188 2.99 -7.46 -0.06
N ILE A 189 3.75 -6.98 -1.04
CA ILE A 189 3.67 -7.46 -2.42
C ILE A 189 4.94 -8.25 -2.72
N PRO A 190 4.92 -9.59 -2.65
CA PRO A 190 6.08 -10.40 -3.03
C PRO A 190 6.36 -10.23 -4.52
N LEU A 191 7.65 -10.18 -4.88
CA LEU A 191 8.09 -10.16 -6.27
C LEU A 191 9.37 -10.97 -6.38
N PHE A 192 9.40 -11.94 -7.28
CA PHE A 192 10.62 -12.64 -7.65
C PHE A 192 10.63 -12.86 -9.16
N LEU A 193 11.61 -12.27 -9.85
CA LEU A 193 11.78 -12.31 -11.30
C LEU A 193 13.18 -12.88 -11.61
N PRO A 194 13.32 -14.21 -11.77
CA PRO A 194 14.60 -14.82 -12.11
C PRO A 194 15.25 -14.16 -13.32
N GLY A 195 16.54 -13.83 -13.22
CA GLY A 195 17.31 -13.23 -14.31
C GLY A 195 17.16 -11.71 -14.48
N PHE A 196 16.34 -11.04 -13.66
CA PHE A 196 16.24 -9.58 -13.64
C PHE A 196 16.66 -9.01 -12.28
N PHE A 197 17.22 -7.81 -12.25
CA PHE A 197 17.49 -7.12 -11.00
C PHE A 197 16.17 -6.67 -10.35
N HIS A 198 15.92 -7.11 -9.12
CA HIS A 198 14.77 -6.70 -8.33
C HIS A 198 15.08 -6.80 -6.83
N PRO A 199 14.40 -6.00 -5.98
CA PRO A 199 14.59 -6.00 -4.52
C PRO A 199 13.85 -7.13 -3.80
N GLY A 200 13.11 -7.98 -4.53
CA GLY A 200 12.37 -9.11 -3.95
C GLY A 200 10.96 -8.75 -3.49
N THR A 201 10.52 -7.52 -3.74
CA THR A 201 9.19 -7.00 -3.39
C THR A 201 8.83 -5.79 -4.26
N MET A 202 7.54 -5.55 -4.48
CA MET A 202 7.06 -4.27 -5.03
C MET A 202 6.74 -3.24 -3.92
N GLY A 203 7.11 -3.54 -2.68
CA GLY A 203 6.79 -2.74 -1.50
C GLY A 203 5.58 -3.28 -0.73
N ALA A 204 5.02 -2.41 0.09
CA ALA A 204 3.83 -2.69 0.88
C ALA A 204 2.90 -1.48 0.82
N PHE A 205 1.64 -1.68 1.19
CA PHE A 205 0.69 -0.59 1.37
C PHE A 205 -0.42 -0.97 2.36
N ILE A 206 -0.95 0.01 3.09
CA ILE A 206 -2.23 -0.11 3.80
C ILE A 206 -3.36 0.47 2.94
N ARG A 207 -4.56 -0.09 3.12
CA ARG A 207 -5.78 0.44 2.50
C ARG A 207 -6.56 1.26 3.51
N ILE A 208 -6.76 2.54 3.22
CA ILE A 208 -7.71 3.40 3.95
C ILE A 208 -9.15 2.98 3.58
N ARG A 209 -10.00 2.76 4.59
CA ARG A 209 -11.36 2.23 4.47
C ARG A 209 -12.44 3.18 4.98
N SER A 210 -12.06 4.37 5.45
CA SER A 210 -13.00 5.42 5.85
C SER A 210 -12.46 6.78 5.44
N PRO A 211 -13.34 7.79 5.31
CA PRO A 211 -12.90 9.16 5.06
C PRO A 211 -11.91 9.65 6.11
N ILE A 212 -10.95 10.48 5.68
CA ILE A 212 -9.99 11.12 6.57
C ILE A 212 -10.62 12.42 7.09
N PRO A 213 -10.73 12.63 8.41
CA PRO A 213 -11.62 13.63 9.00
C PRO A 213 -11.15 15.08 8.85
N SER A 214 -9.86 15.31 8.55
CA SER A 214 -9.30 16.65 8.44
C SER A 214 -8.01 16.66 7.62
N LYS A 215 -7.61 17.85 7.14
CA LYS A 215 -6.31 18.02 6.48
C LYS A 215 -5.13 17.73 7.40
N LYS A 216 -5.25 18.04 8.70
CA LYS A 216 -4.25 17.68 9.70
C LYS A 216 -4.10 16.16 9.77
N ALA A 217 -5.20 15.42 9.84
CA ALA A 217 -5.16 13.97 9.82
C ALA A 217 -4.56 13.43 8.53
N LEU A 218 -4.88 14.03 7.37
CA LEU A 218 -4.30 13.66 6.08
C LEU A 218 -2.79 13.88 6.04
N PHE A 219 -2.31 15.05 6.49
CA PHE A 219 -0.89 15.38 6.57
C PHE A 219 -0.15 14.43 7.52
N ASP A 220 -0.65 14.29 8.76
CA ASP A 220 -0.01 13.48 9.79
C ASP A 220 0.05 12.01 9.39
N ILE A 221 -1.03 11.45 8.81
CA ILE A 221 -1.02 10.08 8.29
C ILE A 221 -0.03 9.98 7.13
N GLY A 222 -0.07 10.91 6.17
CA GLY A 222 0.80 10.90 5.00
C GLY A 222 2.29 10.97 5.34
N ILE A 223 2.69 11.81 6.32
CA ILE A 223 4.11 11.98 6.66
C ILE A 223 4.64 10.90 7.62
N ALA A 224 3.78 10.28 8.43
CA ALA A 224 4.20 9.33 9.46
C ALA A 224 4.91 8.10 8.89
N GLY A 225 4.44 7.56 7.76
CA GLY A 225 5.07 6.41 7.11
C GLY A 225 6.47 6.72 6.58
N PRO A 226 6.63 7.72 5.69
CA PRO A 226 7.92 8.17 5.20
C PRO A 226 8.95 8.44 6.30
N ILE A 227 8.56 9.09 7.40
CA ILE A 227 9.47 9.33 8.54
C ILE A 227 9.91 8.00 9.17
N ALA A 228 8.99 7.09 9.44
CA ALA A 228 9.32 5.80 10.05
C ALA A 228 10.22 4.95 9.15
N GLY A 229 9.91 4.86 7.85
CA GLY A 229 10.73 4.16 6.86
C GLY A 229 12.11 4.80 6.72
N PHE A 230 12.18 6.13 6.67
CA PHE A 230 13.44 6.89 6.59
C PHE A 230 14.36 6.63 7.79
N ILE A 231 13.83 6.69 9.02
CA ILE A 231 14.63 6.44 10.24
C ILE A 231 15.27 5.05 10.19
N LEU A 232 14.50 4.01 9.82
CA LEU A 232 15.01 2.66 9.72
C LEU A 232 16.01 2.51 8.56
N SER A 233 15.79 3.21 7.44
CA SER A 233 16.72 3.22 6.31
C SER A 233 18.07 3.81 6.70
N VAL A 234 18.07 4.94 7.42
CA VAL A 234 19.28 5.57 7.97
C VAL A 234 19.95 4.64 8.97
N LEU A 235 19.18 4.00 9.87
CA LEU A 235 19.73 3.06 10.83
C LEU A 235 20.47 1.91 10.16
N PHE A 236 19.88 1.28 9.13
CA PHE A 236 20.54 0.18 8.42
C PHE A 236 21.72 0.66 7.56
N LEU A 237 21.68 1.87 7.00
CA LEU A 237 22.87 2.46 6.36
C LEU A 237 24.00 2.65 7.36
N VAL A 238 23.72 3.20 8.55
CA VAL A 238 24.71 3.36 9.62
C VAL A 238 25.29 2.02 10.04
N ILE A 239 24.45 1.01 10.29
CA ILE A 239 24.90 -0.35 10.63
C ILE A 239 25.74 -0.94 9.49
N GLY A 240 25.32 -0.76 8.24
CA GLY A 240 26.00 -1.28 7.06
C GLY A 240 27.37 -0.67 6.86
N PHE A 241 27.49 0.66 6.94
CA PHE A 241 28.76 1.36 6.82
C PHE A 241 29.68 1.15 8.03
N ALA A 242 29.14 1.09 9.25
CA ALA A 242 29.94 0.80 10.44
C ALA A 242 30.53 -0.62 10.44
N ALA A 243 29.88 -1.57 9.75
CA ALA A 243 30.36 -2.93 9.57
C ALA A 243 31.07 -3.16 8.23
N LEU A 244 31.29 -2.10 7.43
CA LEU A 244 31.93 -2.21 6.13
C LEU A 244 33.42 -2.51 6.32
N PRO A 245 33.98 -3.54 5.65
CA PRO A 245 35.40 -3.80 5.67
C PRO A 245 36.20 -2.64 5.04
N ASP A 246 37.51 -2.67 5.25
CA ASP A 246 38.43 -1.81 4.50
C ASP A 246 38.42 -2.13 2.99
N LYS A 247 39.17 -1.35 2.21
CA LYS A 247 39.19 -1.47 0.76
C LYS A 247 39.58 -2.89 0.30
N GLU A 248 40.58 -3.48 0.92
CA GLU A 248 41.06 -4.82 0.60
C GLU A 248 40.02 -5.88 0.96
N GLY A 249 39.37 -5.74 2.13
CA GLY A 249 38.29 -6.62 2.56
C GLY A 249 37.03 -6.53 1.68
N VAL A 250 36.69 -5.34 1.17
CA VAL A 250 35.58 -5.16 0.21
C VAL A 250 35.89 -5.89 -1.09
N ILE A 251 37.09 -5.74 -1.63
CA ILE A 251 37.52 -6.43 -2.86
C ILE A 251 37.48 -7.95 -2.65
N ALA A 252 38.09 -8.44 -1.58
CA ALA A 252 38.12 -9.87 -1.26
C ALA A 252 36.71 -10.46 -1.04
N TYR A 253 35.78 -9.67 -0.51
CA TYR A 253 34.38 -10.08 -0.37
C TYR A 253 33.66 -10.18 -1.71
N ILE A 254 33.86 -9.22 -2.62
CA ILE A 254 33.24 -9.22 -3.96
C ILE A 254 33.78 -10.38 -4.80
N GLU A 255 35.09 -10.67 -4.72
CA GLU A 255 35.71 -11.80 -5.42
C GLU A 255 35.10 -13.17 -5.05
N GLN A 256 34.55 -13.30 -3.84
CA GLN A 256 33.83 -14.52 -3.42
C GLN A 256 32.44 -14.66 -4.07
N ILE A 257 31.91 -13.57 -4.64
CA ILE A 257 30.60 -13.50 -5.28
C ILE A 257 30.76 -13.70 -6.78
N HIS A 258 31.66 -12.95 -7.42
CA HIS A 258 31.98 -13.07 -8.83
C HIS A 258 33.42 -12.61 -9.12
N PRO A 259 34.01 -13.04 -10.26
CA PRO A 259 35.27 -12.48 -10.73
C PRO A 259 35.13 -10.96 -10.95
N LEU A 260 36.15 -10.18 -10.56
CA LEU A 260 36.16 -8.73 -10.77
C LEU A 260 36.14 -8.38 -12.27
N ASP A 261 36.90 -9.15 -13.07
CA ASP A 261 36.86 -9.08 -14.52
C ASP A 261 35.81 -10.06 -15.06
N ASN A 262 34.54 -9.68 -14.97
CA ASN A 262 33.44 -10.44 -15.58
C ASN A 262 32.93 -9.74 -16.85
N PRO A 263 33.49 -10.06 -18.04
CA PRO A 263 33.07 -9.43 -19.31
C PRO A 263 31.62 -9.77 -19.72
N GLY A 264 31.00 -10.77 -19.11
CA GLY A 264 29.57 -11.09 -19.27
C GLY A 264 28.67 -10.56 -18.14
N GLY A 265 29.23 -9.82 -17.18
CA GLY A 265 28.51 -9.27 -16.05
C GLY A 265 27.59 -8.11 -16.45
N ILE A 266 26.45 -7.98 -15.78
CA ILE A 266 25.59 -6.80 -15.92
C ILE A 266 26.22 -5.67 -15.09
N ASN A 267 26.72 -4.62 -15.76
CA ASN A 267 27.24 -3.43 -15.08
C ASN A 267 26.07 -2.54 -14.63
N LEU A 268 25.43 -2.92 -13.51
CA LEU A 268 24.36 -2.14 -12.88
C LEU A 268 24.97 -1.11 -11.93
N VAL A 269 24.89 0.16 -12.29
CA VAL A 269 25.28 1.28 -11.42
C VAL A 269 24.02 1.88 -10.80
N LEU A 270 23.92 1.85 -9.47
CA LEU A 270 22.85 2.52 -8.73
C LEU A 270 23.11 4.02 -8.58
N GLY A 271 22.09 4.79 -8.19
CA GLY A 271 22.19 6.24 -8.02
C GLY A 271 22.76 6.65 -6.66
N HIS A 272 23.49 7.76 -6.63
CA HIS A 272 23.93 8.40 -5.40
C HIS A 272 22.80 9.23 -4.75
N SER A 273 22.90 9.43 -3.44
CA SER A 273 22.10 10.42 -2.72
C SER A 273 23.00 11.16 -1.72
N LEU A 274 22.69 12.43 -1.44
CA LEU A 274 23.49 13.23 -0.51
C LEU A 274 23.63 12.55 0.86
N LEU A 275 22.58 11.91 1.35
CA LEU A 275 22.62 11.18 2.62
C LEU A 275 23.52 9.94 2.56
N TYR A 276 23.43 9.16 1.47
CA TYR A 276 24.32 8.01 1.26
C TYR A 276 25.78 8.46 1.24
N ASP A 277 26.11 9.47 0.44
CA ASP A 277 27.49 9.94 0.29
C ASP A 277 28.02 10.55 1.60
N SER A 278 27.17 11.25 2.35
CA SER A 278 27.52 11.80 3.66
C SER A 278 27.84 10.71 4.67
N LEU A 279 27.04 9.62 4.70
CA LEU A 279 27.30 8.48 5.58
C LEU A 279 28.52 7.69 5.11
N ALA A 280 28.69 7.47 3.81
CA ALA A 280 29.88 6.83 3.26
C ALA A 280 31.15 7.62 3.65
N TRP A 281 31.12 8.94 3.55
CA TRP A 281 32.22 9.79 3.98
C TRP A 281 32.46 9.71 5.50
N LEU A 282 31.40 9.82 6.32
CA LEU A 282 31.50 9.81 7.77
C LEU A 282 32.10 8.51 8.33
N PHE A 283 31.80 7.37 7.71
CA PHE A 283 32.27 6.04 8.12
C PHE A 283 33.48 5.54 7.32
N ASN A 284 34.16 6.41 6.56
CA ASN A 284 35.28 6.05 5.69
C ASN A 284 34.96 4.87 4.74
N GLY A 285 33.73 4.84 4.22
CA GLY A 285 33.18 3.84 3.31
C GLY A 285 33.09 4.29 1.84
N THR A 286 33.75 5.39 1.47
CA THR A 286 33.75 5.91 0.09
C THR A 286 34.45 5.00 -0.92
N HIS A 287 35.18 3.98 -0.43
CA HIS A 287 35.80 2.95 -1.26
C HIS A 287 34.82 1.88 -1.74
N LEU A 288 33.59 1.81 -1.22
CA LEU A 288 32.56 0.89 -1.72
C LEU A 288 32.00 1.42 -3.05
N PRO A 289 32.24 0.74 -4.18
CA PRO A 289 31.77 1.24 -5.45
C PRO A 289 30.26 1.00 -5.63
N MET A 290 29.59 1.93 -6.30
CA MET A 290 28.13 1.97 -6.42
C MET A 290 27.55 0.82 -7.28
N ASN A 291 28.37 0.20 -8.13
CA ASN A 291 28.01 -0.99 -8.90
C ASN A 291 28.17 -2.31 -8.12
N GLU A 292 28.63 -2.25 -6.87
CA GLU A 292 28.83 -3.42 -6.00
C GLU A 292 28.04 -3.30 -4.68
N MET A 293 27.52 -2.11 -4.35
CA MET A 293 26.88 -1.85 -3.07
C MET A 293 25.67 -2.77 -2.77
N TYR A 294 25.01 -3.30 -3.81
CA TYR A 294 23.87 -4.19 -3.64
C TYR A 294 24.24 -5.58 -3.08
N HIS A 295 25.53 -5.93 -3.07
CA HIS A 295 26.06 -7.12 -2.40
C HIS A 295 26.14 -7.00 -0.88
N PHE A 296 25.95 -5.79 -0.34
CA PHE A 296 26.03 -5.47 1.08
C PHE A 296 24.62 -5.33 1.68
N PRO A 297 24.13 -6.32 2.46
CA PRO A 297 22.70 -6.44 2.78
C PRO A 297 22.06 -5.22 3.43
N PHE A 298 22.72 -4.63 4.43
CA PHE A 298 22.18 -3.49 5.17
C PHE A 298 22.30 -2.18 4.39
N ILE A 299 23.40 -2.01 3.66
CA ILE A 299 23.62 -0.83 2.81
C ILE A 299 22.58 -0.82 1.68
N PHE A 300 22.38 -1.96 1.01
CA PHE A 300 21.40 -2.06 -0.06
C PHE A 300 19.96 -1.89 0.42
N ALA A 301 19.59 -2.55 1.53
CA ALA A 301 18.25 -2.38 2.10
C ALA A 301 17.98 -0.92 2.51
N GLY A 302 18.95 -0.27 3.16
CA GLY A 302 18.84 1.13 3.55
C GLY A 302 18.75 2.08 2.35
N TRP A 303 19.60 1.88 1.33
CA TRP A 303 19.53 2.64 0.08
C TRP A 303 18.17 2.47 -0.63
N PHE A 304 17.68 1.23 -0.74
CA PHE A 304 16.38 0.96 -1.34
C PHE A 304 15.24 1.57 -0.52
N GLY A 305 15.36 1.56 0.81
CA GLY A 305 14.43 2.24 1.71
C GLY A 305 14.38 3.76 1.49
N LEU A 306 15.54 4.40 1.28
CA LEU A 306 15.60 5.82 0.89
C LEU A 306 14.92 6.05 -0.46
N LEU A 307 15.15 5.18 -1.45
CA LEU A 307 14.50 5.27 -2.76
C LEU A 307 12.97 5.18 -2.65
N VAL A 308 12.45 4.18 -1.93
CA VAL A 308 11.01 4.01 -1.71
C VAL A 308 10.42 5.23 -1.01
N THR A 309 11.11 5.73 0.02
CA THR A 309 10.69 6.94 0.74
C THR A 309 10.64 8.15 -0.20
N ALA A 310 11.66 8.35 -1.02
CA ALA A 310 11.73 9.46 -1.97
C ALA A 310 10.61 9.39 -3.01
N ILE A 311 10.33 8.19 -3.54
CA ILE A 311 9.21 7.97 -4.46
C ILE A 311 7.89 8.30 -3.76
N ASN A 312 7.68 7.79 -2.55
CA ASN A 312 6.46 8.04 -1.78
C ASN A 312 6.28 9.51 -1.44
N LEU A 313 7.35 10.29 -1.27
CA LEU A 313 7.29 11.74 -1.01
C LEU A 313 7.11 12.60 -2.25
N MET A 314 7.08 12.02 -3.46
CA MET A 314 6.75 12.79 -4.66
C MET A 314 5.32 13.37 -4.57
N PRO A 315 5.10 14.64 -4.99
CA PRO A 315 3.80 15.30 -4.88
C PRO A 315 2.82 14.85 -5.98
N ILE A 316 2.61 13.54 -6.12
CA ILE A 316 1.89 12.94 -7.26
C ILE A 316 0.86 11.92 -6.78
N GLY A 317 -0.38 12.09 -7.22
CA GLY A 317 -1.44 11.07 -7.13
C GLY A 317 -1.75 10.63 -5.69
N GLN A 318 -1.73 9.31 -5.49
CA GLN A 318 -2.05 8.65 -4.21
C GLN A 318 -0.83 8.40 -3.32
N LEU A 319 0.35 8.88 -3.73
CA LEU A 319 1.57 8.77 -2.92
C LEU A 319 1.46 9.67 -1.68
N ASP A 320 2.28 9.37 -0.68
CA ASP A 320 2.30 10.10 0.59
C ASP A 320 2.55 11.60 0.41
N GLY A 321 3.48 11.96 -0.47
CA GLY A 321 3.78 13.33 -0.87
C GLY A 321 2.58 14.04 -1.48
N GLY A 322 1.75 13.35 -2.26
CA GLY A 322 0.50 13.88 -2.79
C GLY A 322 -0.48 14.28 -1.68
N HIS A 323 -0.64 13.41 -0.67
CA HIS A 323 -1.47 13.70 0.50
C HIS A 323 -0.93 14.89 1.32
N ILE A 324 0.39 14.93 1.55
CA ILE A 324 1.08 16.01 2.27
C ILE A 324 0.89 17.34 1.53
N THR A 325 1.19 17.38 0.24
CA THR A 325 1.05 18.58 -0.59
C THR A 325 -0.40 19.05 -0.64
N TYR A 326 -1.37 18.15 -0.80
CA TYR A 326 -2.79 18.51 -0.78
C TYR A 326 -3.20 19.13 0.55
N ALA A 327 -2.78 18.54 1.67
CA ALA A 327 -3.11 19.04 2.99
C ALA A 327 -2.56 20.46 3.24
N CYS A 328 -1.37 20.75 2.72
CA CYS A 328 -0.71 22.06 2.86
C CYS A 328 -1.22 23.12 1.88
N LEU A 329 -1.35 22.78 0.59
CA LEU A 329 -1.53 23.77 -0.48
C LEU A 329 -3.00 23.99 -0.87
N VAL A 330 -3.86 22.98 -0.75
CA VAL A 330 -5.23 23.08 -1.28
C VAL A 330 -6.17 23.66 -0.23
N THR A 331 -6.41 24.97 -0.27
CA THR A 331 -7.49 25.63 0.48
C THR A 331 -8.78 25.65 -0.32
N GLY A 332 -9.67 24.68 -0.05
CA GLY A 332 -11.07 24.72 -0.47
C GLY A 332 -11.35 24.15 -1.86
N LEU A 333 -11.48 22.82 -1.98
CA LEU A 333 -12.34 22.08 -2.93
C LEU A 333 -12.22 20.57 -2.64
N HIS A 334 -13.29 19.97 -2.10
CA HIS A 334 -13.41 18.58 -1.61
C HIS A 334 -13.61 17.53 -2.74
N GLY A 335 -12.90 17.62 -3.86
CA GLY A 335 -13.32 16.92 -5.08
C GLY A 335 -12.54 15.68 -5.52
N TRP A 336 -11.24 15.60 -5.22
CA TRP A 336 -10.34 14.68 -5.92
C TRP A 336 -9.50 13.91 -4.91
N LEU A 337 -9.45 12.58 -5.08
CA LEU A 337 -8.81 11.57 -4.22
C LEU A 337 -9.74 10.97 -3.15
N TYR A 338 -10.75 10.24 -3.63
CA TYR A 338 -11.30 9.07 -2.95
C TYR A 338 -11.11 7.85 -3.85
#